data_AF-A0A7S2YMM8-F1
#
_entry.id   AF-A0A7S2YMM8-F1
#
_cell.length_a   1.000
_cell.length_b   1.000
_cell.length_c   1.000
_cell.angle_alpha   90.00
_cell.angle_beta   90.00
_cell.angle_gamma   90.00
#
_symmetry.space_group_name_H-M   'P 1'
#
loop_
_entity.id
_entity.type
_entity.pdbx_description
1 polymer ?
#
loop_
_entity_poly.entity_id
_entity_poly.type
_entity_poly.pdbx_seq_one_letter_code
_entity_poly.pdbx_strand_id
1 'polypeptide(L)'
;ALFACVSSHLEGRVQVIRPPPPPPGESASAGSDPSITSEEHFADYDAYMTGICYLGICQCIHRMSEYPGRSGGVAVKPTVGTLTHLLEPIDDPEVRKAFGRNLLYQMSMFNLDLEISGVNDDPLCRGMNKNASYRVANTPQSTNTRDIINCLSRQMDRTGRPVVFEIVWIDDTSFIVAASYRPNGTHNNRQQNGSGDEVLMEHGRIIHNALKDRFPNSNISSMAQYLEEQEKKRLAAAAETPSEPSVVSRMLNWIGINVGSSSQQGTEGPATKKRRLD
;
A
#
# COMPACT_ATOMS: atom_id res chain seq x y z
N ALA A 1 11.53 -6.26 -7.16
CA ALA A 1 12.22 -6.23 -8.47
C ALA A 1 13.50 -5.39 -8.44
N LEU A 2 13.48 -4.16 -7.90
CA LEU A 2 14.69 -3.34 -7.74
C LEU A 2 15.81 -4.02 -6.93
N PHE A 3 15.48 -4.64 -5.79
CA PHE A 3 16.47 -5.37 -4.97
C PHE A 3 17.18 -6.51 -5.70
N ALA A 4 16.47 -7.25 -6.56
CA ALA A 4 17.06 -8.36 -7.32
C ALA A 4 17.98 -7.89 -8.47
N CYS A 5 17.75 -6.68 -9.00
CA CYS A 5 18.57 -6.09 -10.06
C CYS A 5 19.81 -5.37 -9.50
N VAL A 6 19.71 -4.83 -8.29
CA VAL A 6 20.85 -4.22 -7.57
C VAL A 6 21.83 -5.28 -7.06
N SER A 7 21.33 -6.45 -6.64
CA SER A 7 22.18 -7.53 -6.09
C SER A 7 23.16 -8.13 -7.10
N SER A 8 22.81 -8.27 -8.38
CA SER A 8 23.69 -8.87 -9.40
C SER A 8 24.76 -7.92 -9.95
N HIS A 9 24.68 -6.61 -9.64
CA HIS A 9 25.62 -5.60 -10.12
C HIS A 9 26.63 -5.14 -9.05
N LEU A 10 26.43 -5.52 -7.79
CA LEU A 10 27.29 -5.13 -6.66
C LEU A 10 28.36 -6.17 -6.28
N GLU A 11 28.35 -7.36 -6.88
CA GLU A 11 29.26 -8.48 -6.54
C GLU A 11 30.76 -8.21 -6.80
N GLY A 12 31.14 -7.06 -7.38
CA GLY A 12 32.53 -6.77 -7.70
C GLY A 12 33.22 -5.60 -7.00
N ARG A 13 32.50 -4.71 -6.28
CA ARG A 13 33.08 -3.40 -5.88
C ARG A 13 32.65 -2.78 -4.54
N VAL A 14 31.95 -3.51 -3.67
CA VAL A 14 31.67 -3.00 -2.32
C VAL A 14 32.78 -3.48 -1.38
N GLN A 15 33.71 -2.60 -1.02
CA GLN A 15 34.47 -2.80 0.21
C GLN A 15 33.47 -2.72 1.36
N VAL A 16 33.21 -3.86 2.00
CA VAL A 16 32.42 -3.93 3.22
C VAL A 16 33.20 -3.17 4.30
N ILE A 17 32.85 -1.91 4.54
CA ILE A 17 33.28 -1.18 5.74
C ILE A 17 32.59 -1.89 6.90
N ARG A 18 33.35 -2.70 7.63
CA ARG A 18 32.83 -3.35 8.84
C ARG A 18 32.47 -2.25 9.85
N PRO A 19 31.30 -2.33 10.50
CA PRO A 19 31.02 -1.44 11.62
C PRO A 19 32.13 -1.58 12.68
N PRO A 20 32.43 -0.51 13.43
CA PRO A 20 33.38 -0.58 14.53
C PRO A 20 32.92 -1.66 15.51
N PRO A 21 33.84 -2.45 16.09
CA PRO A 21 33.47 -3.46 17.07
C PRO A 21 32.76 -2.79 18.25
N PRO A 22 31.79 -3.48 18.87
CA PRO A 22 31.13 -2.97 20.06
C PRO A 22 32.18 -2.68 21.16
N PRO A 23 31.92 -1.69 22.03
CA PRO A 23 32.84 -1.32 23.10
C PRO A 23 33.16 -2.54 23.98
N PRO A 24 34.42 -2.73 24.41
CA PRO A 24 34.82 -3.88 25.19
C PRO A 24 34.26 -3.75 26.61
N GLY A 25 33.13 -4.41 26.86
CA GLY A 25 32.53 -4.34 28.19
C GLY A 25 31.14 -4.96 28.31
N GLU A 26 30.94 -6.20 27.87
CA GLU A 26 29.94 -7.09 28.47
C GLU A 26 30.27 -8.53 28.04
N SER A 27 30.83 -9.29 28.98
CA SER A 27 31.17 -10.69 28.81
C SER A 27 29.89 -11.53 28.76
N ALA A 28 29.40 -11.83 27.55
CA ALA A 28 28.44 -12.90 27.34
C ALA A 28 29.14 -14.24 27.63
N SER A 29 28.63 -14.96 28.64
CA SER A 29 29.09 -16.29 29.00
C SER A 29 28.91 -17.24 27.81
N ALA A 30 29.99 -17.92 27.45
CA ALA A 30 30.02 -18.94 26.40
C ALA A 30 29.11 -20.14 26.75
N GLY A 31 27.87 -20.09 26.25
CA GLY A 31 27.02 -21.26 26.02
C GLY A 31 26.91 -21.48 24.52
N SER A 32 27.55 -22.53 24.02
CA SER A 32 27.57 -22.89 22.61
C SER A 32 26.21 -23.45 22.17
N ASP A 33 25.42 -22.64 21.49
CA ASP A 33 24.31 -23.07 20.64
C ASP A 33 24.49 -22.38 19.28
N PRO A 34 24.46 -23.09 18.13
CA PRO A 34 24.47 -22.46 16.80
C PRO A 34 23.06 -21.93 16.47
N SER A 35 22.40 -21.28 17.45
CA SER A 35 21.24 -20.46 17.18
C SER A 35 21.73 -19.27 16.38
N ILE A 36 21.19 -19.10 15.18
CA ILE A 36 21.21 -17.85 14.42
C ILE A 36 21.12 -16.72 15.43
N THR A 37 22.22 -16.00 15.64
CA THR A 37 22.20 -14.81 16.48
C THR A 37 21.23 -13.89 15.78
N SER A 38 20.01 -13.76 16.32
CA SER A 38 19.10 -12.72 15.90
C SER A 38 19.82 -11.42 16.22
N GLU A 39 20.53 -10.87 15.24
CA GLU A 39 21.08 -9.54 15.36
C GLU A 39 19.88 -8.64 15.71
N GLU A 40 19.92 -8.07 16.90
CA GLU A 40 18.84 -7.24 17.39
C GLU A 40 18.70 -6.03 16.47
N HIS A 41 17.46 -5.72 16.08
CA HIS A 41 17.17 -4.55 15.27
C HIS A 41 17.24 -3.31 16.15
N PHE A 42 18.26 -2.48 15.91
CA PHE A 42 18.39 -1.18 16.55
C PHE A 42 18.08 -0.06 15.57
N ALA A 43 17.36 0.96 16.04
CA ALA A 43 16.89 2.05 15.19
C ALA A 43 18.03 2.83 14.52
N ASP A 44 19.16 2.98 15.18
CA ASP A 44 20.36 3.63 14.64
C ASP A 44 21.03 2.79 13.55
N TYR A 45 21.14 1.47 13.75
CA TYR A 45 21.61 0.53 12.75
C TYR A 45 20.69 0.49 11.52
N ASP A 46 19.37 0.40 11.73
CA ASP A 46 18.39 0.40 10.64
C ASP A 46 18.39 1.73 9.87
N ALA A 47 18.56 2.87 10.56
CA ALA A 47 18.73 4.18 9.93
C ALA A 47 20.01 4.24 9.09
N TYR A 48 21.12 3.71 9.61
CA TYR A 48 22.39 3.61 8.87
C TYR A 48 22.22 2.75 7.60
N MET A 49 21.62 1.58 7.72
CA MET A 49 21.36 0.68 6.59
C MET A 49 20.41 1.30 5.57
N THR A 50 19.39 2.03 6.03
CA THR A 50 18.48 2.80 5.15
C THR A 50 19.24 3.86 4.36
N GLY A 51 20.17 4.57 5.01
CA GLY A 51 21.05 5.55 4.35
C GLY A 51 21.94 4.92 3.27
N ILE A 52 22.49 3.73 3.53
CA ILE A 52 23.27 2.98 2.51
C ILE A 52 22.39 2.59 1.32
N CYS A 53 21.21 2.02 1.59
CA CYS A 53 20.24 1.66 0.55
C CYS A 53 19.88 2.88 -0.31
N TYR A 54 19.63 4.02 0.34
CA TYR A 54 19.34 5.28 -0.34
C TYR A 54 20.46 5.70 -1.30
N LEU A 55 21.71 5.72 -0.82
CA LEU A 55 22.88 6.08 -1.63
C LEU A 55 23.08 5.11 -2.81
N GLY A 56 22.87 3.81 -2.59
CA GLY A 56 22.95 2.80 -3.65
C GLY A 56 21.93 3.04 -4.76
N ILE A 57 20.68 3.33 -4.40
CA ILE A 57 19.61 3.66 -5.37
C ILE A 57 19.94 4.95 -6.12
N CYS A 58 20.45 5.98 -5.43
CA CYS A 58 20.88 7.23 -6.06
C CYS A 58 21.93 7.01 -7.15
N GLN A 59 22.94 6.18 -6.87
CA GLN A 59 23.96 5.83 -7.87
C GLN A 59 23.35 5.10 -9.08
N CYS A 60 22.37 4.22 -8.86
CA CYS A 60 21.66 3.58 -9.96
C CYS A 60 20.88 4.60 -10.81
N ILE A 61 20.19 5.55 -10.19
CA ILE A 61 19.46 6.62 -10.88
C ILE A 61 20.42 7.46 -11.73
N HIS A 62 21.56 7.87 -11.16
CA HIS A 62 22.61 8.59 -11.89
C HIS A 62 23.07 7.81 -13.13
N ARG A 63 23.47 6.55 -12.97
CA ARG A 63 23.90 5.71 -14.10
C ARG A 63 22.79 5.60 -15.15
N MET A 64 21.54 5.44 -14.73
CA MET A 64 20.39 5.36 -15.63
C MET A 64 20.12 6.66 -16.39
N SER A 65 20.46 7.82 -15.81
CA SER A 65 20.33 9.14 -16.45
C SER A 65 21.43 9.43 -17.47
N GLU A 66 22.62 8.83 -17.30
CA GLU A 66 23.78 9.01 -18.17
C GLU A 66 23.71 8.21 -19.48
N TYR A 67 22.79 7.24 -19.60
CA TYR A 67 22.70 6.39 -20.80
C TYR A 67 22.29 7.19 -22.05
N PRO A 68 23.17 7.32 -23.07
CA PRO A 68 22.87 8.05 -24.29
C PRO A 68 21.78 7.32 -25.09
N GLY A 69 20.73 8.06 -25.50
CA GLY A 69 19.62 7.56 -26.31
C GLY A 69 18.29 7.40 -25.57
N ARG A 70 18.25 7.61 -24.25
CA ARG A 70 16.99 7.67 -23.50
C ARG A 70 16.46 9.10 -23.45
N SER A 71 15.54 9.43 -24.35
CA SER A 71 14.78 10.68 -24.33
C SER A 71 14.01 10.75 -23.01
N GLY A 72 14.47 11.57 -22.05
CA GLY A 72 13.88 11.70 -20.71
C GLY A 72 14.85 11.52 -19.54
N GLY A 73 16.16 11.43 -19.78
CA GLY A 73 17.15 11.53 -18.71
C GLY A 73 17.02 12.87 -17.98
N VAL A 74 16.74 12.84 -16.69
CA VAL A 74 16.79 14.03 -15.83
C VAL A 74 18.26 14.46 -15.75
N ALA A 75 18.57 15.71 -16.07
CA ALA A 75 19.93 16.24 -15.93
C ALA A 75 20.26 16.37 -14.45
N VAL A 76 20.84 15.32 -13.86
CA VAL A 76 21.09 15.29 -12.42
C VAL A 76 22.41 16.02 -12.12
N LYS A 77 22.37 17.04 -11.26
CA LYS A 77 23.59 17.70 -10.76
C LYS A 77 24.41 16.70 -9.92
N PRO A 78 25.75 16.79 -9.93
CA PRO A 78 26.62 15.89 -9.15
C PRO A 78 26.36 15.88 -7.65
N THR A 79 25.76 16.95 -7.10
CA THR A 79 25.42 17.06 -5.67
C THR A 79 24.16 16.28 -5.29
N VAL A 80 23.28 15.99 -6.24
CA VAL A 80 22.02 15.29 -6.00
C VAL A 80 22.29 13.79 -5.77
N GLY A 81 21.60 13.18 -4.80
CA GLY A 81 21.81 11.77 -4.44
C GLY A 81 22.91 11.51 -3.40
N THR A 82 23.47 12.57 -2.81
CA THR A 82 24.26 12.52 -1.57
C THR A 82 23.35 12.78 -0.35
N LEU A 83 23.63 12.33 0.87
CA LEU A 83 22.73 12.63 2.01
C LEU A 83 22.45 14.14 2.20
N THR A 84 23.38 15.01 1.79
CA THR A 84 23.26 16.47 1.85
C THR A 84 22.28 17.06 0.84
N HIS A 85 21.97 16.36 -0.27
CA HIS A 85 21.00 16.87 -1.26
C HIS A 85 19.57 17.00 -0.71
N LEU A 86 19.25 16.32 0.39
CA LEU A 86 17.96 16.45 1.09
C LEU A 86 17.80 17.82 1.74
N LEU A 87 18.91 18.50 2.03
CA LEU A 87 18.96 19.81 2.69
C LEU A 87 18.99 20.97 1.69
N GLU A 88 19.42 20.73 0.46
CA GLU A 88 19.48 21.75 -0.59
C GLU A 88 18.06 22.02 -1.14
N PRO A 89 17.65 23.27 -1.40
CA PRO A 89 16.41 23.53 -2.15
C PRO A 89 16.57 23.02 -3.59
N ILE A 90 15.68 22.13 -4.00
CA ILE A 90 15.62 21.56 -5.36
C ILE A 90 14.27 21.94 -5.93
N ASP A 91 14.28 22.92 -6.83
CA ASP A 91 13.06 23.41 -7.47
C ASP A 91 12.62 22.55 -8.67
N ASP A 92 13.45 21.60 -9.10
CA ASP A 92 13.14 20.72 -10.22
C ASP A 92 12.22 19.55 -9.77
N PRO A 93 10.96 19.52 -10.21
CA PRO A 93 9.99 18.50 -9.79
C PRO A 93 10.35 17.10 -10.30
N GLU A 94 11.04 16.97 -11.43
CA GLU A 94 11.44 15.68 -11.98
C GLU A 94 12.63 15.11 -11.19
N VAL A 95 13.60 15.95 -10.82
CA VAL A 95 14.68 15.56 -9.90
C VAL A 95 14.09 15.17 -8.55
N ARG A 96 13.20 15.99 -7.99
CA ARG A 96 12.54 15.73 -6.70
C ARG A 96 11.84 14.38 -6.70
N LYS A 97 11.06 14.10 -7.75
CA LYS A 97 10.35 12.83 -7.92
C LYS A 97 11.28 11.64 -8.14
N ALA A 98 12.34 11.81 -8.92
CA ALA A 98 13.33 10.75 -9.17
C ALA A 98 14.03 10.30 -7.88
N PHE A 99 14.35 11.25 -6.99
CA PHE A 99 15.07 11.00 -5.73
C PHE A 99 14.15 10.87 -4.50
N GLY A 100 12.82 10.94 -4.68
CA GLY A 100 11.86 10.67 -3.61
C GLY A 100 11.79 11.75 -2.52
N ARG A 101 12.20 12.99 -2.81
CA ARG A 101 12.20 14.05 -1.79
C ARG A 101 10.78 14.46 -1.41
N ASN A 102 10.53 14.50 -0.10
CA ASN A 102 9.23 14.81 0.49
C ASN A 102 8.09 13.93 -0.04
N LEU A 103 8.45 12.73 -0.50
CA LEU A 103 7.52 11.67 -0.86
C LEU A 103 7.55 10.63 0.26
N LEU A 104 6.45 10.52 1.00
CA LEU A 104 6.29 9.49 2.00
C LEU A 104 5.76 8.22 1.35
N TYR A 105 6.51 7.12 1.47
CA TYR A 105 5.98 5.82 1.12
C TYR A 105 4.93 5.41 2.16
N GLN A 106 3.70 5.25 1.70
CA GLN A 106 2.64 4.59 2.44
C GLN A 106 2.48 3.20 1.81
N MET A 107 2.05 2.17 2.54
CA MET A 107 1.77 0.85 1.96
C MET A 107 0.62 0.84 0.90
N SER A 108 0.23 2.02 0.40
CA SER A 108 -0.57 2.23 -0.79
C SER A 108 0.30 2.33 -2.05
N MET A 109 -0.33 2.30 -3.23
CA MET A 109 0.36 2.46 -4.52
C MET A 109 0.90 3.86 -4.78
N PHE A 110 0.48 4.84 -3.99
CA PHE A 110 0.87 6.23 -4.15
C PHE A 110 1.75 6.68 -3.00
N ASN A 111 2.84 7.35 -3.34
CA ASN A 111 3.60 8.11 -2.37
C ASN A 111 2.80 9.37 -2.02
N LEU A 112 2.70 9.67 -0.73
CA LEU A 112 2.10 10.89 -0.26
C LEU A 112 3.11 12.03 -0.46
N ASP A 113 2.81 12.92 -1.40
CA ASP A 113 3.62 14.10 -1.67
C ASP A 113 3.31 15.18 -0.63
N LEU A 114 4.24 15.35 0.32
CA LEU A 114 4.07 16.24 1.48
C LEU A 114 4.09 17.72 1.10
N GLU A 115 4.52 18.08 -0.12
CA GLU A 115 4.57 19.46 -0.60
C GLU A 115 3.29 19.88 -1.32
N ILE A 116 2.45 18.94 -1.76
CA ILE A 116 1.20 19.24 -2.46
C ILE A 116 0.16 19.69 -1.43
N SER A 117 0.06 21.00 -1.22
CA SER A 117 -0.89 21.64 -0.29
C SER A 117 -2.31 21.78 -0.85
N GLY A 118 -2.73 20.88 -1.75
CA GLY A 118 -4.04 20.93 -2.43
C GLY A 118 -5.09 20.05 -1.75
N VAL A 119 -6.03 20.66 -1.04
CA VAL A 119 -7.03 20.03 -0.14
C VAL A 119 -8.05 19.09 -0.82
N ASN A 120 -8.12 19.03 -2.16
CA ASN A 120 -9.24 18.38 -2.86
C ASN A 120 -8.90 17.10 -3.63
N ASP A 121 -7.62 16.74 -3.78
CA ASP A 121 -7.25 15.48 -4.42
C ASP A 121 -6.67 14.55 -3.35
N ASP A 122 -7.46 13.57 -2.93
CA ASP A 122 -6.96 12.48 -2.09
C ASP A 122 -5.74 11.85 -2.76
N PRO A 123 -4.52 11.98 -2.17
CA PRO A 123 -3.30 11.43 -2.77
C PRO A 123 -3.37 9.90 -2.93
N LEU A 124 -4.27 9.23 -2.20
CA LEU A 124 -4.52 7.79 -2.29
C LEU A 124 -5.37 7.41 -3.52
N CYS A 125 -6.08 8.36 -4.11
CA CYS A 125 -6.94 8.15 -5.28
C CYS A 125 -6.24 8.47 -6.61
N ARG A 126 -5.04 9.07 -6.59
CA ARG A 126 -4.35 9.57 -7.79
C ARG A 126 -3.73 8.45 -8.62
N GLY A 127 -4.54 7.78 -9.43
CA GLY A 127 -4.06 6.96 -10.55
C GLY A 127 -4.49 5.49 -10.52
N MET A 128 -5.24 5.06 -9.51
CA MET A 128 -5.80 3.71 -9.49
C MET A 128 -7.21 3.72 -10.06
N ASN A 129 -7.37 3.19 -11.27
CA ASN A 129 -8.70 2.90 -11.77
C ASN A 129 -9.23 1.64 -11.07
N LYS A 130 -10.27 1.80 -10.25
CA LYS A 130 -10.91 0.72 -9.49
C LYS A 130 -11.41 -0.44 -10.37
N ASN A 131 -11.66 -0.18 -11.65
CA ASN A 131 -12.11 -1.18 -12.61
C ASN A 131 -10.93 -1.91 -13.30
N ALA A 132 -9.72 -1.36 -13.21
CA ALA A 132 -8.49 -1.94 -13.77
C ALA A 132 -7.51 -2.40 -12.66
N SER A 133 -8.03 -2.61 -11.46
CA SER A 133 -7.27 -3.04 -10.28
C SER A 133 -7.96 -4.20 -9.62
N TYR A 134 -7.19 -5.19 -9.15
CA TYR A 134 -7.72 -6.45 -8.67
C TYR A 134 -7.10 -6.83 -7.33
N ARG A 135 -7.94 -7.20 -6.38
CA ARG A 135 -7.53 -7.85 -5.14
C ARG A 135 -7.50 -9.35 -5.37
N VAL A 136 -6.35 -9.96 -5.06
CA VAL A 136 -6.15 -11.41 -5.06
C VAL A 136 -6.03 -11.84 -3.60
N ALA A 137 -6.93 -12.69 -3.14
CA ALA A 137 -6.96 -13.19 -1.77
C ALA A 137 -6.94 -14.72 -1.73
N ASN A 138 -6.57 -15.27 -0.58
CA ASN A 138 -6.40 -16.71 -0.37
C ASN A 138 -5.35 -17.30 -1.31
N THR A 139 -4.23 -16.59 -1.51
CA THR A 139 -3.08 -17.17 -2.20
C THR A 139 -2.30 -18.09 -1.26
N PRO A 140 -1.63 -19.13 -1.78
CA PRO A 140 -0.69 -19.90 -0.98
C PRO A 140 0.36 -18.99 -0.33
N GLN A 141 0.74 -19.24 0.93
CA GLN A 141 1.80 -18.48 1.63
C GLN A 141 3.18 -18.58 0.94
N SER A 142 3.37 -19.56 0.06
CA SER A 142 4.56 -19.67 -0.79
C SER A 142 4.58 -18.69 -1.97
N THR A 143 3.47 -17.98 -2.21
CA THR A 143 3.37 -16.97 -3.26
C THR A 143 4.30 -15.82 -2.94
N ASN A 144 5.15 -15.46 -3.89
CA ASN A 144 6.08 -14.35 -3.73
C ASN A 144 5.96 -13.37 -4.92
N THR A 145 6.55 -12.19 -4.77
CA THR A 145 6.51 -11.14 -5.80
C THR A 145 7.08 -11.60 -7.14
N ARG A 146 8.03 -12.54 -7.17
CA ARG A 146 8.61 -13.06 -8.43
C ARG A 146 7.59 -13.89 -9.21
N ASP A 147 6.74 -14.67 -8.55
CA ASP A 147 5.66 -15.42 -9.20
C ASP A 147 4.69 -14.49 -9.93
N ILE A 148 4.29 -13.40 -9.27
CA ILE A 148 3.37 -12.40 -9.82
C ILE A 148 4.04 -11.68 -11.01
N ILE A 149 5.30 -11.26 -10.87
CA ILE A 149 6.04 -10.61 -11.97
C ILE A 149 6.20 -11.54 -13.17
N ASN A 150 6.55 -12.80 -12.97
CA ASN A 150 6.74 -13.75 -14.08
C ASN A 150 5.43 -13.99 -14.86
N CYS A 151 4.29 -13.98 -14.15
CA CYS A 151 2.96 -14.08 -14.74
C CYS A 151 2.61 -12.87 -15.62
N LEU A 152 2.94 -11.65 -15.17
CA LEU A 152 2.48 -10.40 -15.77
C LEU A 152 3.48 -9.76 -16.75
N SER A 153 4.79 -9.94 -16.55
CA SER A 153 5.85 -9.26 -17.33
C SER A 153 5.89 -9.61 -18.81
N ARG A 154 5.27 -10.72 -19.22
CA ARG A 154 5.22 -11.18 -20.62
C ARG A 154 3.95 -10.75 -21.34
N GLN A 155 3.04 -10.08 -20.63
CA GLN A 155 1.75 -9.69 -21.18
C GLN A 155 1.91 -8.44 -22.05
N MET A 156 1.26 -8.47 -23.20
CA MET A 156 1.24 -7.39 -24.18
C MET A 156 -0.21 -7.01 -24.49
N ASP A 157 -0.46 -5.73 -24.73
CA ASP A 157 -1.77 -5.27 -25.22
C ASP A 157 -1.93 -5.49 -26.73
N ARG A 158 -3.10 -5.17 -27.29
CA ARG A 158 -3.41 -5.33 -28.72
C ARG A 158 -2.49 -4.51 -29.64
N THR A 159 -1.81 -3.50 -29.12
CA THR A 159 -0.87 -2.65 -29.86
C THR A 159 0.58 -3.12 -29.69
N GLY A 160 0.80 -4.23 -28.99
CA GLY A 160 2.13 -4.77 -28.72
C GLY A 160 2.90 -4.00 -27.63
N ARG A 161 2.22 -3.18 -26.82
CA ARG A 161 2.86 -2.51 -25.68
C ARG A 161 2.88 -3.45 -24.48
N PRO A 162 3.96 -3.44 -23.68
CA PRO A 162 4.00 -4.22 -22.45
C PRO A 162 2.96 -3.69 -21.47
N VAL A 163 2.29 -4.63 -20.80
CA VAL A 163 1.36 -4.30 -19.71
C VAL A 163 2.18 -3.80 -18.52
N VAL A 164 1.86 -2.59 -18.06
CA VAL A 164 2.52 -1.98 -16.90
C VAL A 164 1.57 -2.12 -15.71
N PHE A 165 2.11 -2.58 -14.59
CA PHE A 165 1.34 -2.88 -13.39
C PHE A 165 2.13 -2.57 -12.13
N GLU A 166 1.41 -2.42 -11.03
CA GLU A 166 1.93 -2.22 -9.69
C GLU A 166 1.37 -3.30 -8.76
N ILE A 167 2.18 -3.77 -7.80
CA ILE A 167 1.82 -4.82 -6.85
C ILE A 167 1.92 -4.25 -5.43
N VAL A 168 0.87 -4.45 -4.64
CA VAL A 168 0.85 -4.07 -3.21
C VAL A 168 0.40 -5.24 -2.37
N TRP A 169 1.26 -5.67 -1.46
CA TRP A 169 0.90 -6.69 -0.47
C TRP A 169 0.00 -6.08 0.61
N ILE A 170 -1.08 -6.79 0.94
CA ILE A 170 -1.97 -6.44 2.06
C ILE A 170 -1.58 -7.28 3.28
N ASP A 171 -1.41 -8.59 3.06
CA ASP A 171 -1.02 -9.59 4.04
C ASP A 171 -0.28 -10.75 3.34
N ASP A 172 0.16 -11.77 4.08
CA ASP A 172 0.94 -12.90 3.55
C ASP A 172 0.20 -13.76 2.50
N THR A 173 -1.11 -13.58 2.36
CA THR A 173 -2.00 -14.38 1.49
C THR A 173 -2.87 -13.51 0.57
N SER A 174 -2.64 -12.19 0.56
CA SER A 174 -3.40 -11.28 -0.27
C SER A 174 -2.62 -10.07 -0.73
N PHE A 175 -2.87 -9.68 -1.98
CA PHE A 175 -2.24 -8.54 -2.63
C PHE A 175 -3.20 -7.87 -3.62
N ILE A 176 -2.85 -6.64 -4.02
CA ILE A 176 -3.50 -5.88 -5.06
C ILE A 176 -2.57 -5.82 -6.27
N VAL A 177 -3.13 -5.98 -7.47
CA VAL A 177 -2.46 -5.63 -8.72
C VAL A 177 -3.28 -4.57 -9.42
N ALA A 178 -2.67 -3.41 -9.69
CA ALA A 178 -3.30 -2.37 -10.48
C ALA A 178 -2.61 -2.21 -11.82
N ALA A 179 -3.40 -2.06 -12.88
CA ALA A 179 -2.89 -1.55 -14.14
C ALA A 179 -2.38 -0.12 -13.92
N SER A 180 -1.26 0.23 -14.54
CA SER A 180 -0.72 1.58 -14.56
C SER A 180 -0.48 1.99 -16.00
N TYR A 181 -0.88 3.19 -16.37
CA TYR A 181 -0.58 3.77 -17.67
C TYR A 181 0.31 5.00 -17.49
N ARG A 182 1.54 4.91 -17.97
CA ARG A 182 2.48 6.04 -18.02
C ARG A 182 2.57 6.47 -19.48
N PRO A 183 1.92 7.59 -19.89
CA PRO A 183 2.08 8.08 -21.25
C PRO A 183 3.56 8.39 -21.46
N ASN A 184 4.23 7.65 -22.34
CA ASN A 184 5.62 7.90 -22.68
C ASN A 184 5.72 9.31 -23.28
N GLY A 185 6.21 10.27 -22.50
CA GLY A 185 6.28 11.70 -22.86
C GLY A 185 7.21 12.04 -24.03
N THR A 186 7.73 11.04 -24.76
CA THR A 186 8.76 11.24 -25.79
C THR A 186 8.46 10.61 -27.14
N HIS A 187 7.29 9.99 -27.33
CA HIS A 187 6.86 9.61 -28.67
C HIS A 187 5.84 10.60 -29.22
N ASN A 188 6.32 11.54 -30.05
CA ASN A 188 5.56 12.37 -30.99
C ASN A 188 4.77 11.55 -32.04
N ASN A 189 4.47 10.27 -31.79
CA ASN A 189 3.70 9.44 -32.71
C ASN A 189 2.21 9.72 -32.52
N ARG A 190 1.72 10.53 -33.46
CA ARG A 190 0.35 10.81 -33.91
C ARG A 190 -0.61 9.60 -34.07
N GLN A 191 -0.43 8.49 -33.37
CA GLN A 191 -1.25 7.28 -33.52
C GLN A 191 -1.58 6.55 -32.20
N GLN A 192 -1.54 7.23 -31.04
CA GLN A 192 -2.22 6.68 -29.86
C GLN A 192 -3.73 6.91 -30.01
N ASN A 193 -4.38 6.04 -30.79
CA ASN A 193 -5.82 6.10 -31.11
C ASN A 193 -6.74 5.64 -29.95
N GLY A 194 -6.34 5.79 -28.69
CA GLY A 194 -7.15 5.39 -27.54
C GLY A 194 -6.97 6.37 -26.39
N SER A 195 -8.05 6.62 -25.65
CA SER A 195 -7.95 7.37 -24.39
C SER A 195 -7.08 6.58 -23.41
N GLY A 196 -6.35 7.27 -22.51
CA GLY A 196 -5.55 6.59 -21.49
C GLY A 196 -6.36 5.59 -20.66
N ASP A 197 -7.64 5.90 -20.44
CA ASP A 197 -8.59 5.01 -19.77
C ASP A 197 -8.86 3.72 -20.55
N GLU A 198 -8.97 3.77 -21.87
CA GLU A 198 -9.18 2.58 -22.69
C GLU A 198 -7.97 1.63 -22.60
N VAL A 199 -6.76 2.19 -22.64
CA VAL A 199 -5.52 1.43 -22.47
C VAL A 199 -5.47 0.80 -21.08
N LEU A 200 -5.81 1.58 -20.04
CA LEU A 200 -5.79 1.13 -18.66
C LEU A 200 -6.78 -0.01 -18.43
N MET A 201 -8.00 0.09 -18.99
CA MET A 201 -9.01 -0.96 -18.93
C MET A 201 -8.59 -2.22 -19.68
N GLU A 202 -7.95 -2.07 -20.84
CA GLU A 202 -7.39 -3.19 -21.58
C GLU A 202 -6.30 -3.90 -20.78
N HIS A 203 -5.36 -3.16 -20.20
CA HIS A 203 -4.30 -3.69 -19.33
C HIS A 203 -4.90 -4.40 -18.12
N GLY A 204 -5.91 -3.82 -17.47
CA GLY A 204 -6.65 -4.43 -16.38
C GLY A 204 -7.25 -5.79 -16.76
N ARG A 205 -7.91 -5.89 -17.92
CA ARG A 205 -8.46 -7.16 -18.41
C ARG A 205 -7.38 -8.22 -18.63
N ILE A 206 -6.23 -7.84 -19.18
CA ILE A 206 -5.11 -8.76 -19.41
C ILE A 206 -4.54 -9.24 -18.08
N ILE A 207 -4.32 -8.34 -17.12
CA ILE A 207 -3.87 -8.65 -15.76
C ILE A 207 -4.82 -9.67 -15.11
N HIS A 208 -6.12 -9.39 -15.14
CA HIS A 208 -7.12 -10.27 -14.54
C HIS A 208 -7.10 -11.68 -15.12
N ASN A 209 -6.99 -11.81 -16.44
CA ASN A 209 -6.90 -13.11 -17.09
C ASN A 209 -5.63 -13.87 -16.69
N ALA A 210 -4.47 -13.19 -16.73
CA ALA A 210 -3.20 -13.77 -16.33
C ALA A 210 -3.21 -14.23 -14.85
N LEU A 211 -3.80 -13.42 -13.96
CA LEU A 211 -3.96 -13.78 -12.55
C LEU A 211 -4.88 -14.97 -12.36
N LYS A 212 -6.00 -15.07 -13.10
CA LYS A 212 -6.90 -16.23 -13.04
C LYS A 212 -6.19 -17.52 -13.47
N ASP A 213 -5.39 -17.45 -14.52
CA ASP A 213 -4.64 -18.60 -15.01
C ASP A 213 -3.56 -19.04 -14.01
N ARG A 214 -2.88 -18.08 -13.35
CA ARG A 214 -1.82 -18.37 -12.38
C ARG A 214 -2.34 -18.79 -11.01
N PHE A 215 -3.45 -18.24 -10.57
CA PHE A 215 -4.02 -18.40 -9.22
C PHE A 215 -5.47 -18.90 -9.28
N PRO A 216 -5.75 -20.08 -9.87
CA PRO A 216 -7.10 -20.55 -10.15
C PRO A 216 -7.96 -20.79 -8.89
N ASN A 217 -7.33 -21.05 -7.75
CA ASN A 217 -8.00 -21.30 -6.48
C ASN A 217 -8.12 -20.05 -5.61
N SER A 218 -7.58 -18.91 -6.06
CA SER A 218 -7.60 -17.67 -5.30
C SER A 218 -8.84 -16.85 -5.64
N ASN A 219 -9.30 -16.05 -4.68
CA ASN A 219 -10.41 -15.14 -4.90
C ASN A 219 -9.87 -13.86 -5.56
N ILE A 220 -10.21 -13.65 -6.83
CA ILE A 220 -9.81 -12.49 -7.60
C ILE A 220 -11.06 -11.62 -7.83
N SER A 221 -11.07 -10.43 -7.24
CA SER A 221 -12.16 -9.46 -7.34
C SER A 221 -11.63 -8.12 -7.83
N SER A 222 -12.41 -7.37 -8.59
CA SER A 222 -12.01 -5.99 -8.91
C SER A 222 -12.07 -5.13 -7.65
N MET A 223 -11.27 -4.07 -7.60
CA MET A 223 -11.32 -3.14 -6.47
C MET A 223 -12.69 -2.47 -6.34
N ALA A 224 -13.39 -2.20 -7.46
CA ALA A 224 -14.76 -1.71 -7.43
C ALA A 224 -15.70 -2.68 -6.70
N GLN A 225 -15.68 -3.97 -7.05
CA GLN A 225 -16.49 -5.00 -6.39
C GLN A 225 -16.14 -5.15 -4.92
N TYR A 226 -14.85 -5.19 -4.60
CA TYR A 226 -14.39 -5.30 -3.23
C TYR A 226 -14.87 -4.14 -2.36
N LEU A 227 -14.78 -2.90 -2.86
CA LEU A 227 -15.23 -1.72 -2.11
C LEU A 227 -16.74 -1.73 -1.88
N GLU A 228 -17.54 -2.11 -2.88
CA GLU A 228 -18.99 -2.26 -2.75
C GLU A 228 -19.36 -3.33 -1.70
N GLU A 229 -18.66 -4.47 -1.69
CA GLU A 229 -18.85 -5.51 -0.67
C GLU A 229 -18.50 -5.03 0.74
N GLN A 230 -17.41 -4.27 0.89
CA GLN A 230 -17.01 -3.72 2.19
C GLN A 230 -18.00 -2.67 2.69
N GLU A 231 -18.50 -1.80 1.81
CA GLU A 231 -19.51 -0.82 2.16
C GLU A 231 -20.80 -1.51 2.61
N LYS A 232 -21.25 -2.53 1.87
CA LYS A 232 -22.41 -3.33 2.24
C LYS A 232 -22.24 -3.99 3.62
N LYS A 233 -21.07 -4.57 3.90
CA LYS A 233 -20.76 -5.16 5.21
C LYS A 233 -20.78 -4.12 6.32
N ARG A 234 -20.22 -2.93 6.08
CA ARG A 234 -20.20 -1.83 7.04
C ARG A 234 -21.61 -1.34 7.37
N LEU A 235 -22.47 -1.20 6.35
CA LEU A 235 -23.87 -0.81 6.53
C LEU A 235 -24.68 -1.89 7.27
N ALA A 236 -24.44 -3.17 6.98
CA ALA A 236 -25.09 -4.26 7.69
C ALA A 236 -24.67 -4.30 9.18
N ALA A 237 -23.38 -4.16 9.48
CA ALA A 237 -22.88 -4.11 10.85
C ALA A 237 -23.41 -2.90 11.63
N ALA A 238 -23.57 -1.74 10.97
CA ALA A 238 -24.18 -0.55 11.56
C ALA A 238 -25.69 -0.71 11.81
N ALA A 239 -26.38 -1.54 11.02
CA ALA A 239 -27.79 -1.85 11.23
C ALA A 239 -28.01 -2.90 12.33
N GLU A 240 -27.07 -3.82 12.51
CA GLU A 240 -27.10 -4.86 13.55
C GLU A 240 -26.63 -4.37 14.92
N THR A 241 -25.98 -3.21 15.01
CA THR A 241 -25.70 -2.57 16.30
C THR A 241 -27.00 -1.95 16.82
N PRO A 242 -27.70 -2.57 17.79
CA PRO A 242 -28.85 -1.90 18.39
C PRO A 242 -28.36 -0.59 18.95
N SER A 243 -29.10 0.51 18.69
CA SER A 243 -28.79 1.84 19.19
C SER A 243 -28.39 1.71 20.66
N GLU A 244 -27.10 1.85 20.96
CA GLU A 244 -26.67 1.84 22.33
C GLU A 244 -27.48 2.94 23.01
N PRO A 245 -28.15 2.67 24.15
CA PRO A 245 -28.81 3.72 24.89
C PRO A 245 -27.78 4.83 25.07
N SER A 246 -28.14 6.06 24.67
CA SER A 246 -27.21 7.19 24.70
C SER A 246 -26.47 7.23 26.04
N VAL A 247 -25.27 7.80 26.07
CA VAL A 247 -24.51 7.96 27.34
C VAL A 247 -25.40 8.54 28.45
N VAL A 248 -26.35 9.42 28.09
CA VAL A 248 -27.38 9.96 28.99
C VAL A 248 -28.37 8.89 29.48
N SER A 249 -28.89 8.02 28.61
CA SER A 249 -29.76 6.91 29.02
C SER A 249 -29.04 5.87 29.89
N ARG A 250 -27.74 5.63 29.67
CA ARG A 250 -26.91 4.78 30.54
C ARG A 250 -26.70 5.43 31.90
N MET A 251 -26.41 6.73 31.92
CA MET A 251 -26.22 7.50 33.15
C MET A 251 -27.53 7.57 33.96
N LEU A 252 -28.68 7.79 33.32
CA LEU A 252 -29.99 7.82 33.98
C LEU A 252 -30.40 6.47 34.56
N ASN A 253 -30.17 5.36 33.83
CA ASN A 253 -30.41 4.01 34.36
C ASN A 253 -29.48 3.66 35.53
N TRP A 254 -28.23 4.14 35.53
CA TRP A 254 -27.29 3.91 36.63
C TRP A 254 -27.71 4.64 37.92
N ILE A 255 -28.36 5.80 37.81
CA ILE A 255 -28.88 6.57 38.96
C ILE A 255 -30.31 6.12 39.34
N GLY A 256 -30.83 5.04 38.74
CA GLY A 256 -32.15 4.49 39.04
C GLY A 256 -33.33 5.26 38.45
N ILE A 257 -33.10 6.17 37.49
CA ILE A 257 -34.16 6.88 36.77
C ILE A 257 -34.55 6.05 35.55
N ASN A 258 -35.60 5.25 35.72
CA ASN A 258 -36.15 4.43 34.65
C ASN A 258 -36.96 5.31 33.69
N VAL A 259 -36.37 5.74 32.57
CA VAL A 259 -37.09 6.44 31.49
C VAL A 259 -37.84 5.39 30.68
N GLY A 260 -38.89 4.83 31.26
CA GLY A 260 -39.80 3.94 30.57
C GLY A 260 -40.55 4.72 29.50
N SER A 261 -40.39 4.32 28.23
CA SER A 261 -41.26 4.73 27.13
C SER A 261 -42.69 4.35 27.50
N SER A 262 -43.47 5.35 27.91
CA SER A 262 -44.89 5.23 28.23
C SER A 262 -45.68 4.99 26.94
N SER A 263 -45.82 3.72 26.56
CA SER A 263 -46.88 3.27 25.64
C SER A 263 -47.68 2.18 26.35
N GLN A 264 -48.50 2.59 27.32
CA GLN A 264 -49.57 1.74 27.86
C GLN A 264 -50.92 2.18 27.30
N GLN A 265 -51.45 1.29 26.48
CA GLN A 265 -52.85 1.15 26.09
C GLN A 265 -53.76 1.19 27.32
N GLY A 266 -54.84 1.96 27.21
CA GLY A 266 -55.99 1.82 28.08
C GLY A 266 -56.78 0.57 27.72
N THR A 267 -57.07 -0.25 28.72
CA THR A 267 -58.23 -1.14 28.73
C THR A 267 -58.80 -1.17 30.14
N GLU A 268 -60.07 -0.79 30.21
CA GLU A 268 -60.88 -0.65 31.41
C GLU A 268 -61.37 -2.03 31.92
N GLY A 269 -61.25 -2.23 33.25
CA GLY A 269 -62.14 -3.04 34.10
C GLY A 269 -62.04 -4.58 34.06
N PRO A 270 -62.64 -5.31 35.05
CA PRO A 270 -63.55 -4.82 36.11
C PRO A 270 -63.25 -5.27 37.57
N ALA A 271 -63.77 -4.45 38.48
CA ALA A 271 -64.51 -4.73 39.71
C ALA A 271 -64.14 -5.91 40.65
N THR A 272 -63.64 -5.49 41.81
CA THR A 272 -63.78 -6.03 43.18
C THR A 272 -64.97 -6.95 43.51
N LYS A 273 -64.71 -7.97 44.35
CA LYS A 273 -65.67 -8.41 45.38
C LYS A 273 -65.01 -8.69 46.73
N LYS A 274 -65.46 -7.90 47.72
CA LYS A 274 -65.12 -7.89 49.15
C LYS A 274 -65.44 -9.21 49.85
N ARG A 275 -64.62 -9.54 50.85
CA ARG A 275 -64.88 -10.49 51.94
C ARG A 275 -65.63 -9.75 53.07
N ARG A 276 -66.72 -10.34 53.55
CA ARG A 276 -67.57 -9.91 54.67
C ARG A 276 -66.85 -10.04 56.02
N LEU A 277 -67.09 -9.08 56.90
CA LEU A 277 -67.34 -9.30 58.32
C LEU A 277 -68.76 -8.75 58.59
N ASP A 278 -69.56 -9.62 59.19
CA ASP A 278 -70.93 -9.51 59.73
C ASP A 278 -72.09 -9.12 58.78
#